data_AF-A0A7X9HW61-F1
#
_entry.id   AF-A0A7X9HW61-F1
#
_cell.length_a   1.000
_cell.length_b   1.000
_cell.length_c   1.000
_cell.angle_alpha   90.00
_cell.angle_beta   90.00
_cell.angle_gamma   90.00
#
_symmetry.space_group_name_H-M   'P 1'
#
loop_
_entity.id
_entity.type
_entity.pdbx_description
1 polymer ?
#
loop_
_entity_poly.entity_id
_entity_poly.type
_entity_poly.pdbx_seq_one_letter_code
_entity_poly.pdbx_strand_id
1 'polypeptide(L)'
;GRYDFNWYEAMYNKFFPLKDVSAYKILISHRPELIDMYKTLPVDLVLSGHSHGGQVRIPFLLNGLYAPNQGWFSKYAGGMYIHPELTHIVSRGVSYNPKLPRIFNPPEVVIIDVSG
;
A
#
# COMPACT_ATOMS: atom_id res chain seq x y z
N GLY A 1 13.74 20.88 -20.62
CA GLY A 1 12.40 21.49 -20.65
C GLY A 1 11.34 20.41 -20.73
N ARG A 2 10.85 19.97 -19.58
CA ARG A 2 9.57 19.28 -19.40
C ARG A 2 9.01 19.86 -18.12
N TYR A 3 7.79 20.37 -18.16
CA TYR A 3 7.08 20.75 -16.95
C TYR A 3 7.05 19.51 -16.04
N ASP A 4 7.70 19.57 -14.87
CA ASP A 4 7.58 18.54 -13.85
C ASP A 4 6.12 18.58 -13.37
N PHE A 5 5.30 17.70 -13.92
CA PHE A 5 3.91 17.58 -13.51
C PHE A 5 3.87 17.14 -12.05
N ASN A 6 3.34 18.01 -11.19
CA ASN A 6 3.22 17.74 -9.77
C ASN A 6 2.07 16.76 -9.49
N TRP A 7 2.35 15.46 -9.58
CA TRP A 7 1.38 14.40 -9.30
C TRP A 7 0.78 14.48 -7.91
N TYR A 8 1.55 14.98 -6.93
CA TYR A 8 1.10 15.13 -5.56
C TYR A 8 -0.05 16.13 -5.48
N GLU A 9 0.17 17.33 -6.02
CA GLU A 9 -0.84 18.39 -6.05
C GLU A 9 -2.04 18.00 -6.91
N ALA A 10 -1.81 17.34 -8.05
CA ALA A 10 -2.89 16.85 -8.90
C ALA A 10 -3.79 15.83 -8.18
N MET A 11 -3.19 14.86 -7.47
CA MET A 11 -3.95 13.90 -6.67
C MET A 11 -4.69 14.60 -5.54
N TYR A 12 -4.00 15.44 -4.76
CA TYR A 12 -4.62 16.17 -3.66
C TYR A 12 -5.83 16.98 -4.15
N ASN A 13 -5.67 17.82 -5.17
CA ASN A 13 -6.77 18.63 -5.71
C ASN A 13 -7.92 17.78 -6.27
N LYS A 14 -7.62 16.59 -6.80
CA LYS A 14 -8.65 15.67 -7.31
C LYS A 14 -9.47 15.03 -6.20
N PHE A 15 -8.86 14.67 -5.08
CA PHE A 15 -9.51 13.93 -4.00
C PHE A 15 -9.96 14.82 -2.83
N PHE A 16 -9.39 16.02 -2.65
CA PHE A 16 -9.72 16.92 -1.56
C PHE A 16 -11.22 17.26 -1.45
N PRO A 17 -11.99 17.42 -2.55
CA PRO A 17 -13.43 17.64 -2.46
C PRO A 17 -14.20 16.48 -1.79
N LEU A 18 -13.63 15.27 -1.71
CA LEU A 18 -14.25 14.15 -1.01
C LEU A 18 -14.32 14.38 0.51
N LYS A 19 -13.58 15.33 1.08
CA LYS A 19 -13.65 15.66 2.51
C LYS A 19 -15.08 16.00 2.95
N ASP A 20 -15.86 16.61 2.07
CA ASP A 20 -17.22 17.09 2.34
C ASP A 20 -18.29 16.00 2.08
N VAL A 21 -17.89 14.83 1.57
CA VAL A 21 -18.77 13.68 1.37
C VAL A 21 -18.82 12.84 2.65
N SER A 22 -20.00 12.68 3.23
CA SER A 22 -20.23 11.81 4.38
C SER A 22 -20.43 10.35 3.92
N ALA A 23 -19.33 9.64 3.73
CA ALA A 23 -19.28 8.23 3.39
C ALA A 23 -17.94 7.63 3.81
N TYR A 24 -17.88 6.30 3.98
CA TYR A 24 -16.62 5.58 4.14
C TYR A 24 -15.89 5.50 2.78
N LYS A 25 -14.65 5.99 2.72
CA LYS A 25 -13.91 6.20 1.48
C LYS A 25 -12.75 5.22 1.38
N ILE A 26 -12.80 4.41 0.34
CA ILE A 26 -11.78 3.39 0.04
C ILE A 26 -10.95 3.84 -1.15
N LEU A 27 -9.64 3.97 -0.95
CA LEU A 27 -8.66 4.19 -2.00
C LEU A 27 -8.02 2.86 -2.42
N ILE A 28 -8.11 2.52 -3.70
CA ILE A 28 -7.35 1.41 -4.28
C ILE A 28 -6.13 2.00 -4.98
N SER A 29 -4.93 1.66 -4.50
CA SER A 29 -3.70 2.11 -5.14
C SER A 29 -2.62 1.05 -5.07
N HIS A 30 -2.05 0.69 -6.21
CA HIS A 30 -1.10 -0.42 -6.29
C HIS A 30 0.14 -0.24 -5.40
N ARG A 31 0.59 1.00 -5.19
CA ARG A 31 1.92 1.37 -4.67
C ARG A 31 1.92 1.72 -3.17
N PRO A 32 2.25 0.80 -2.25
CA PRO A 32 2.19 1.08 -0.83
C PRO A 32 3.24 2.07 -0.33
N GLU A 33 4.31 2.30 -1.09
CA GLU A 33 5.36 3.27 -0.75
C GLU A 33 4.91 4.74 -0.81
N LEU A 34 3.75 5.03 -1.42
CA LEU A 34 3.18 6.38 -1.49
C LEU A 34 2.28 6.73 -0.29
N ILE A 35 2.34 5.94 0.78
CA ILE A 35 1.52 6.09 1.98
C ILE A 35 1.52 7.50 2.58
N ASP A 36 2.65 8.20 2.54
CA ASP A 36 2.71 9.55 3.12
C ASP A 36 1.90 10.56 2.32
N MET A 37 1.69 10.34 1.02
CA MET A 37 0.74 11.11 0.24
C MET A 37 -0.71 10.67 0.55
N TYR A 38 -0.97 9.36 0.65
CA TYR A 38 -2.32 8.86 0.95
C TYR A 38 -2.87 9.40 2.28
N LYS A 39 -2.02 9.54 3.30
CA LYS A 39 -2.38 10.15 4.60
C LYS A 39 -2.89 11.59 4.49
N THR A 40 -2.60 12.29 3.40
CA THR A 40 -3.08 13.66 3.17
C THR A 40 -4.41 13.72 2.45
N LEU A 41 -4.92 12.57 1.99
CA LEU A 41 -6.20 12.47 1.30
C LEU A 41 -7.32 12.18 2.30
N PRO A 42 -8.55 12.68 2.05
CA PRO A 42 -9.70 12.38 2.89
C PRO A 42 -10.23 10.97 2.60
N VAL A 43 -9.48 9.93 2.97
CA VAL A 43 -9.82 8.51 2.76
C VAL A 43 -9.62 7.72 4.05
N ASP A 44 -10.47 6.71 4.29
CA ASP A 44 -10.49 5.95 5.54
C ASP A 44 -9.72 4.62 5.42
N LEU A 45 -9.71 4.04 4.22
CA LEU A 45 -9.06 2.76 3.92
C LEU A 45 -8.27 2.85 2.62
N VAL A 46 -7.02 2.39 2.64
CA VAL A 46 -6.17 2.25 1.46
C VAL A 46 -5.86 0.78 1.23
N LEU A 47 -6.05 0.31 0.00
CA LEU A 47 -5.75 -1.05 -0.43
C LEU A 47 -4.60 -1.04 -1.44
N SER A 48 -3.52 -1.74 -1.13
CA SER A 48 -2.30 -1.78 -1.95
C SER A 48 -1.73 -3.19 -2.18
N GLY A 49 -0.81 -3.26 -3.14
CA GLY A 49 -0.09 -4.48 -3.51
C GLY A 49 1.37 -4.15 -3.80
N HIS A 50 1.88 -4.53 -4.98
CA HIS A 50 3.21 -4.19 -5.53
C HIS A 50 4.42 -4.79 -4.79
N SER A 51 4.41 -4.82 -3.46
CA SER A 51 5.55 -5.27 -2.66
C SER A 51 5.83 -6.76 -2.73
N HIS A 52 4.86 -7.56 -3.19
CA HIS A 52 4.96 -9.01 -3.31
C HIS A 52 5.38 -9.71 -2.00
N GLY A 53 5.00 -9.18 -0.84
CA GLY A 53 5.47 -9.73 0.45
C GLY A 53 6.94 -9.48 0.77
N GLY A 54 7.64 -8.64 -0.01
CA GLY A 54 9.09 -8.49 0.05
C GLY A 54 9.87 -9.68 -0.49
N GLN A 55 9.18 -10.60 -1.19
CA GLN A 55 9.61 -11.92 -1.65
C GLN A 55 10.05 -12.88 -0.53
N VAL A 56 11.00 -12.48 0.31
CA VAL A 56 11.50 -13.25 1.45
C VAL A 56 11.05 -12.59 2.74
N ARG A 57 10.48 -13.40 3.64
CA ARG A 57 10.06 -12.98 4.99
C ARG A 57 10.73 -13.87 6.03
N ILE A 58 10.83 -13.39 7.26
CA ILE A 58 11.17 -14.21 8.42
C ILE A 58 10.12 -13.89 9.48
N PRO A 59 9.29 -14.86 9.89
CA PRO A 59 8.28 -14.62 10.92
C PRO A 59 8.87 -13.91 12.14
N PHE A 60 8.20 -12.86 12.61
CA PHE A 60 8.58 -12.01 13.76
C PHE A 60 9.86 -11.18 13.63
N LEU A 61 10.73 -11.43 12.63
CA LEU A 61 12.01 -10.74 12.46
C LEU A 61 12.06 -9.85 11.22
N LEU A 62 11.46 -10.28 10.11
CA LEU A 62 11.56 -9.60 8.83
C LEU A 62 10.21 -9.60 8.10
N ASN A 63 9.65 -8.41 7.92
CA ASN A 63 8.41 -8.24 7.17
C ASN A 63 8.59 -8.41 5.65
N GLY A 64 9.75 -8.07 5.10
CA GLY A 64 10.05 -8.24 3.68
C GLY A 64 11.49 -7.86 3.36
N LEU A 65 12.20 -8.73 2.65
CA LEU A 65 13.61 -8.52 2.30
C LEU A 65 13.78 -7.41 1.27
N TYR A 66 13.00 -7.44 0.19
CA TYR A 66 13.09 -6.47 -0.89
C TYR A 66 11.76 -6.29 -1.61
N ALA A 67 11.35 -5.04 -1.80
CA ALA A 67 10.18 -4.66 -2.58
C ALA A 67 10.53 -3.54 -3.57
N PRO A 68 9.86 -3.51 -4.74
CA PRO A 68 10.01 -2.43 -5.69
C PRO A 68 9.74 -1.07 -5.02
N ASN A 69 10.55 -0.06 -5.33
CA ASN A 69 10.43 1.31 -4.84
C ASN A 69 10.56 1.52 -3.31
N GLN A 70 10.63 0.46 -2.51
CA GLN A 70 10.96 0.51 -1.08
C GLN A 70 12.40 0.07 -0.78
N GLY A 71 12.99 -0.75 -1.65
CA GLY A 71 14.33 -1.29 -1.46
C GLY A 71 14.38 -2.38 -0.40
N TRP A 72 15.54 -2.51 0.25
CA TRP A 72 15.79 -3.53 1.28
C TRP A 72 14.99 -3.28 2.56
N PHE A 73 14.62 -4.36 3.25
CA PHE A 73 13.92 -4.32 4.54
C PHE A 73 12.61 -3.51 4.46
N SER A 74 11.82 -3.78 3.43
CA SER A 74 10.65 -2.99 3.06
C SER A 74 9.62 -2.92 4.17
N LYS A 75 9.27 -1.70 4.58
CA LYS A 75 8.34 -1.44 5.69
C LYS A 75 6.93 -1.92 5.37
N TYR A 76 6.44 -1.62 4.17
CA TYR A 76 5.10 -1.93 3.70
C TYR A 76 5.11 -3.13 2.75
N ALA A 77 5.51 -4.29 3.27
CA ALA A 77 5.65 -5.53 2.50
C ALA A 77 4.39 -6.40 2.47
N GLY A 78 3.49 -6.25 3.46
CA GLY A 78 2.25 -7.00 3.54
C GLY A 78 1.67 -7.01 4.95
N GLY A 79 0.36 -6.85 5.08
CA GLY A 79 -0.36 -6.76 6.35
C GLY A 79 -1.28 -5.55 6.46
N MET A 80 -1.83 -5.34 7.65
CA MET A 80 -2.66 -4.19 8.00
C MET A 80 -1.85 -3.19 8.83
N TYR A 81 -1.82 -1.95 8.38
CA TYR A 81 -1.11 -0.83 8.99
C TYR A 81 -2.12 0.23 9.41
N ILE A 82 -2.17 0.53 10.70
CA ILE A 82 -3.09 1.53 11.25
C ILE A 82 -2.33 2.86 11.38
N HIS A 83 -2.85 3.89 10.73
CA HIS A 83 -2.39 5.27 10.85
C HIS A 83 -3.47 6.11 11.53
N PRO A 84 -3.13 7.28 12.10
CA PRO A 84 -4.12 8.18 12.69
C PRO A 84 -5.23 8.59 11.71
N GLU A 85 -4.87 8.74 10.43
CA GLU A 85 -5.78 9.25 9.39
C GLU A 85 -6.54 8.14 8.65
N LEU A 86 -5.95 6.95 8.53
CA LEU A 86 -6.47 5.87 7.69
C LEU A 86 -5.97 4.49 8.10
N THR A 87 -6.64 3.45 7.64
CA THR A 87 -6.12 2.07 7.66
C THR A 87 -5.53 1.73 6.29
N HIS A 88 -4.33 1.14 6.25
CA HIS A 88 -3.67 0.72 5.01
C HIS A 88 -3.47 -0.79 5.01
N ILE A 89 -4.07 -1.47 4.05
CA ILE A 89 -3.92 -2.92 3.85
C ILE A 89 -3.06 -3.16 2.63
N VAL A 90 -1.97 -3.90 2.81
CA VAL A 90 -1.05 -4.29 1.74
C VAL A 90 -1.14 -5.79 1.55
N SER A 91 -1.65 -6.23 0.41
CA SER A 91 -1.64 -7.65 0.04
C SER A 91 -0.25 -8.08 -0.42
N ARG A 92 0.17 -9.28 0.01
CA ARG A 92 1.38 -9.95 -0.49
C ARG A 92 1.20 -10.47 -1.92
N GLY A 93 -0.05 -10.56 -2.39
CA GLY A 93 -0.44 -10.99 -3.72
C GLY A 93 -0.08 -12.43 -4.05
N VAL A 94 -0.36 -12.80 -5.29
CA VAL A 94 -0.14 -14.15 -5.84
C VAL A 94 1.02 -14.22 -6.84
N SER A 95 1.83 -13.16 -6.90
CA SER A 95 2.89 -13.03 -7.91
C SER A 95 3.99 -14.09 -7.78
N TYR A 96 4.50 -14.53 -8.92
CA TYR A 96 5.66 -15.41 -9.01
C TYR A 96 6.83 -14.66 -9.65
N ASN A 97 8.00 -14.68 -9.00
CA ASN A 97 9.23 -14.11 -9.53
C ASN A 97 10.35 -15.17 -9.48
N PRO A 98 10.81 -15.71 -10.62
CA PRO A 98 11.85 -16.74 -10.64
C PRO A 98 13.23 -16.24 -10.20
N LYS A 99 13.50 -14.93 -10.25
CA LYS A 99 14.81 -14.35 -9.86
C LYS A 99 14.93 -14.09 -8.35
N LEU A 100 13.80 -13.96 -7.66
CA LEU A 100 13.77 -13.77 -6.21
C LEU A 100 12.57 -14.56 -5.68
N PRO A 101 12.76 -15.86 -5.38
CA PRO A 101 11.65 -16.74 -5.03
C PRO A 101 11.03 -16.35 -3.68
N ARG A 102 9.79 -16.79 -3.49
CA ARG A 102 9.08 -16.62 -2.23
C ARG A 102 9.64 -17.55 -1.16
N ILE A 103 10.15 -17.00 -0.05
CA ILE A 103 10.63 -17.76 1.12
C ILE A 103 9.86 -17.26 2.35
N PHE A 104 9.19 -18.18 3.05
CA PHE A 104 8.22 -17.87 4.13
C PHE A 104 7.17 -16.80 3.77
N ASN A 105 6.85 -16.69 2.48
CA ASN A 105 5.95 -15.68 1.93
C ASN A 105 4.92 -16.32 0.99
N PRO A 106 3.99 -17.15 1.50
CA PRO A 106 2.99 -17.80 0.67
C PRO A 106 2.14 -16.77 -0.09
N PRO A 107 1.63 -17.12 -1.29
CA PRO A 107 0.60 -16.34 -1.97
C PRO A 107 -0.55 -15.98 -1.04
N GLU A 108 -1.12 -14.79 -1.22
CA GLU A 108 -2.18 -14.26 -0.34
C GLU A 108 -3.30 -13.62 -1.16
N VAL A 109 -4.54 -13.91 -0.73
CA VAL A 109 -5.74 -13.15 -1.08
C VAL A 109 -6.30 -12.58 0.22
N VAL A 110 -6.60 -11.29 0.23
CA VAL A 110 -7.12 -10.59 1.42
C VAL A 110 -8.62 -10.42 1.28
N ILE A 111 -9.37 -10.83 2.31
CA ILE A 111 -10.81 -10.59 2.44
C ILE A 111 -10.98 -9.49 3.49
N ILE A 112 -11.81 -8.49 3.19
CA ILE A 112 -12.00 -7.32 4.04
C ILE A 112 -13.49 -7.16 4.26
N ASP A 113 -13.91 -7.32 5.52
CA ASP A 113 -15.26 -7.04 5.97
C ASP A 113 -15.31 -5.60 6.49
N VAL A 114 -16.11 -4.76 5.83
CA VAL A 114 -16.37 -3.39 6.27
C VAL A 114 -17.73 -3.37 6.95
N SER A 115 -17.77 -2.93 8.21
CA SER A 115 -18.99 -2.82 9.01
C SER A 115 -19.10 -1.41 9.60
N GLY A 116 -20.34 -0.97 9.81
CA GLY A 116 -20.70 0.34 10.35
C GLY A 116 -22.02 0.27 11.10
#